data_AF-A0A4Q9KZM7-F1
#
_entry.id   AF-A0A4Q9KZM7-F1
#
_cell.length_a   1.000
_cell.length_b   1.000
_cell.length_c   1.000
_cell.angle_alpha   90.00
_cell.angle_beta   90.00
_cell.angle_gamma   90.00
#
_symmetry.space_group_name_H-M   'P 1'
#
loop_
_entity.id
_entity.type
_entity.pdbx_description
1 polymer ?
#
loop_
_entity_poly.entity_id
_entity_poly.type
_entity_poly.pdbx_seq_one_letter_code
_entity_poly.pdbx_strand_id
1 'polypeptide(L)'
;MTTPDGIMKIKTDVKIRNNRPDIFILDKKKNKITHIEVGITSQDSLQIVETEKLRKYDLLANELGLIYKCSVEIILYVMTWDGIVTKYHKSHLKRLKIHMNVEAYVGL
;
A
#
# COMPACT_ATOMS: atom_id res chain seq x y z
N MET A 1 0.44 -17.69 5.19
CA MET A 1 0.26 -16.22 5.13
C MET A 1 0.51 -15.55 6.47
N THR A 2 0.73 -16.28 7.57
CA THR A 2 1.29 -15.75 8.81
C THR A 2 2.57 -16.52 9.14
N THR A 3 3.63 -15.83 9.53
CA THR A 3 4.77 -16.47 10.18
C THR A 3 4.40 -16.83 11.62
N PRO A 4 5.12 -17.77 12.28
CA PRO A 4 4.75 -18.25 13.62
C PRO A 4 4.64 -17.15 14.70
N ASP A 5 5.27 -16.00 14.45
CA ASP A 5 5.23 -14.77 15.24
C ASP A 5 4.01 -13.87 14.94
N GLY A 6 3.02 -14.36 14.18
CA GLY A 6 1.79 -13.62 13.84
C GLY A 6 1.99 -12.53 12.79
N ILE A 7 3.19 -12.39 12.23
CA ILE A 7 3.49 -11.39 11.22
C ILE A 7 3.02 -11.88 9.83
N MET A 8 2.18 -11.10 9.16
CA MET A 8 1.78 -11.41 7.78
C MET A 8 2.88 -10.99 6.79
N LYS A 9 3.74 -11.94 6.39
CA LYS A 9 4.65 -11.79 5.24
C LYS A 9 4.06 -12.46 4.02
N ILE A 10 4.09 -11.74 2.89
CA ILE A 10 3.75 -12.32 1.60
C ILE A 10 4.89 -13.23 1.17
N LYS A 11 4.55 -14.49 0.89
CA LYS A 11 5.49 -15.43 0.28
C LYS A 11 5.61 -15.10 -1.21
N THR A 12 6.85 -14.96 -1.66
CA THR A 12 7.24 -14.68 -3.05
C THR A 12 8.25 -15.73 -3.49
N ASP A 13 8.43 -15.93 -4.80
CA ASP A 13 9.39 -16.90 -5.32
C ASP A 13 10.81 -16.30 -5.33
N VAL A 14 10.92 -14.98 -5.52
CA VAL A 14 12.16 -14.23 -5.30
C VAL A 14 12.24 -13.60 -3.91
N LYS A 15 13.46 -13.40 -3.39
CA LYS A 15 13.67 -12.77 -2.07
C LYS A 15 13.43 -11.26 -2.14
N ILE A 16 12.23 -10.81 -1.75
CA ILE A 16 11.88 -9.39 -1.64
C ILE A 16 11.96 -8.95 -0.18
N ARG A 17 12.73 -7.89 0.11
CA ARG A 17 12.90 -7.36 1.47
C ARG A 17 11.63 -6.73 2.03
N ASN A 18 10.81 -6.14 1.18
CA ASN A 18 9.64 -5.34 1.57
C ASN A 18 8.33 -6.05 1.23
N ASN A 19 8.21 -7.30 1.67
CA ASN A 19 7.07 -8.18 1.42
C ASN A 19 6.02 -8.18 2.55
N ARG A 20 6.04 -7.15 3.41
CA ARG A 20 5.09 -6.99 4.51
C ARG A 20 4.24 -5.73 4.26
N PRO A 21 3.08 -5.88 3.61
CA PRO A 21 2.17 -4.77 3.40
C PRO A 21 1.50 -4.34 4.70
N ASP A 22 1.11 -3.06 4.80
CA ASP A 22 0.22 -2.60 5.89
C ASP A 22 -1.17 -3.22 5.71
N ILE A 23 -1.72 -3.15 4.49
CA ILE A 23 -2.99 -3.80 4.13
C ILE A 23 -2.85 -4.49 2.78
N PHE A 24 -3.37 -5.72 2.72
CA PHE A 24 -3.38 -6.54 1.51
C PHE A 24 -4.78 -7.08 1.25
N ILE A 25 -5.33 -6.79 0.07
CA ILE A 25 -6.67 -7.22 -0.32
C ILE A 25 -6.54 -8.06 -1.59
N LEU A 26 -6.94 -9.33 -1.51
CA LEU A 26 -7.08 -10.22 -2.66
C LEU A 26 -8.57 -10.34 -3.03
N ASP A 27 -9.00 -9.59 -4.05
CA ASP A 27 -10.34 -9.71 -4.62
C ASP A 27 -10.34 -10.80 -5.70
N LYS A 28 -10.71 -12.02 -5.29
CA LYS A 28 -10.80 -13.18 -6.20
C LYS A 28 -11.85 -13.01 -7.29
N LYS A 29 -12.92 -12.26 -7.04
CA LYS A 29 -13.98 -12.03 -8.03
C LYS A 29 -13.52 -11.10 -9.14
N LYS A 30 -12.76 -10.06 -8.79
CA LYS A 30 -12.20 -9.10 -9.76
C LYS A 30 -10.83 -9.52 -10.31
N ASN A 31 -10.28 -10.65 -9.85
CA ASN A 31 -8.91 -11.07 -10.13
C ASN A 31 -7.90 -9.92 -9.93
N LYS A 32 -7.95 -9.31 -8.75
CA LYS A 32 -7.18 -8.10 -8.44
C LYS A 32 -6.62 -8.14 -7.03
N ILE A 33 -5.36 -7.77 -6.88
CA ILE A 33 -4.71 -7.49 -5.62
C ILE A 33 -4.64 -5.97 -5.42
N THR A 34 -4.97 -5.51 -4.22
CA THR A 34 -4.70 -4.13 -3.79
C THR A 34 -3.71 -4.16 -2.63
N HIS A 35 -2.53 -3.58 -2.85
CA HIS A 35 -1.50 -3.38 -1.83
C HIS A 35 -1.59 -1.93 -1.35
N ILE A 36 -1.93 -1.73 -0.08
CA ILE A 36 -2.02 -0.42 0.53
C ILE A 36 -0.88 -0.24 1.54
N GLU A 37 -0.24 0.92 1.47
CA GLU A 37 0.82 1.34 2.39
C GLU A 37 0.48 2.71 2.94
N VAL A 38 0.61 2.85 4.25
CA VAL A 38 0.40 4.10 4.95
C VAL A 38 1.75 4.67 5.40
N GLY A 39 1.89 5.98 5.45
CA GLY A 39 3.09 6.63 5.93
C GLY A 39 2.82 8.01 6.48
N ILE A 40 3.44 8.33 7.62
CA ILE A 40 3.47 9.68 8.17
C ILE A 40 4.89 10.23 7.97
N THR A 41 5.02 11.46 7.47
CA THR A 41 6.32 12.09 7.20
C THR A 41 6.30 13.59 7.45
N SER A 42 7.46 14.26 7.36
CA SER A 42 7.52 15.72 7.39
C SER A 42 7.06 16.31 6.05
N GLN A 43 6.60 17.55 6.07
CA GLN A 43 6.13 18.25 4.88
C GLN A 43 7.19 18.29 3.76
N ASP A 44 8.44 18.56 4.11
CA ASP A 44 9.55 18.64 3.14
C ASP A 44 9.86 17.30 2.46
N SER A 45 9.56 16.19 3.13
CA SER A 45 9.88 14.84 2.65
C SER A 45 8.70 14.18 1.91
N LEU A 46 7.52 14.81 1.89
CA LEU A 46 6.27 14.19 1.45
C LEU A 46 6.36 13.57 0.05
N GLN A 47 6.88 14.33 -0.93
CA GLN A 47 7.00 13.85 -2.32
C GLN A 47 8.09 12.78 -2.50
N ILE A 48 9.20 12.94 -1.77
CA ILE A 48 10.34 12.01 -1.84
C ILE A 48 9.92 10.65 -1.27
N VAL A 49 9.31 10.65 -0.07
CA VAL A 49 8.84 9.43 0.60
C VAL A 49 7.79 8.70 -0.23
N GLU A 50 6.84 9.42 -0.84
CA GLU A 50 5.85 8.81 -1.73
C GLU A 50 6.52 8.12 -2.93
N THR A 51 7.48 8.79 -3.56
CA THR A 51 8.20 8.24 -4.73
C THR A 51 9.07 7.04 -4.37
N GLU A 52 9.79 7.10 -3.25
CA GLU A 52 10.62 6.01 -2.75
C GLU A 52 9.78 4.79 -2.38
N LYS A 53 8.66 4.99 -1.67
CA LYS A 53 7.71 3.92 -1.36
C LYS A 53 7.17 3.28 -2.64
N LEU A 54 6.79 4.07 -3.65
CA LEU A 54 6.27 3.53 -4.91
C LEU A 54 7.28 2.60 -5.57
N ARG A 55 8.53 3.06 -5.73
CA ARG A 55 9.61 2.27 -6.33
C ARG A 55 9.91 0.99 -5.56
N LYS A 56 9.87 1.08 -4.23
CA LYS A 56 10.12 -0.04 -3.32
C LYS A 56 9.09 -1.16 -3.44
N TYR A 57 7.82 -0.81 -3.68
CA TYR A 57 6.73 -1.79 -3.77
C TYR A 57 6.40 -2.23 -5.20
N ASP A 58 6.91 -1.55 -6.23
CA ASP A 58 6.76 -1.95 -7.62
C ASP A 58 7.26 -3.39 -7.88
N LEU A 59 8.43 -3.74 -7.33
CA LEU A 59 8.98 -5.10 -7.45
C LEU A 59 8.07 -6.16 -6.83
N LEU A 60 7.50 -5.87 -5.65
CA LEU A 60 6.57 -6.80 -5.00
C LEU A 60 5.27 -6.94 -5.81
N ALA A 61 4.76 -5.84 -6.35
CA ALA A 61 3.54 -5.87 -7.15
C ALA A 61 3.71 -6.69 -8.43
N ASN A 62 4.86 -6.55 -9.10
CA ASN A 62 5.18 -7.36 -10.29
C ASN A 62 5.22 -8.85 -9.96
N GLU A 63 5.94 -9.23 -8.90
CA GLU A 63 6.03 -10.62 -8.44
C GLU A 63 4.67 -11.20 -8.06
N LEU A 64 3.86 -10.42 -7.33
CA LEU A 64 2.48 -10.79 -6.99
C LEU A 64 1.61 -11.00 -8.23
N GLY A 65 1.77 -10.15 -9.25
CA GLY A 65 1.05 -10.26 -10.51
C GLY A 65 1.37 -11.56 -11.24
N LEU A 66 2.63 -12.00 -11.18
CA LEU A 66 3.08 -13.28 -11.75
C LEU A 66 2.54 -14.48 -10.98
N ILE A 67 2.68 -14.48 -9.65
CA ILE A 67 2.28 -15.60 -8.78
C ILE A 67 0.77 -15.83 -8.84
N TYR A 68 0.00 -14.76 -8.67
CA TYR A 68 -1.47 -14.86 -8.61
C TYR A 68 -2.13 -14.72 -9.97
N LYS A 69 -1.37 -14.44 -11.04
CA LYS A 69 -1.87 -14.22 -12.41
C LYS A 69 -3.02 -13.21 -12.44
N CYS A 70 -2.82 -12.08 -11.76
CA CYS A 70 -3.87 -11.10 -11.51
C CYS A 70 -3.33 -9.67 -11.61
N SER A 71 -4.24 -8.70 -11.75
CA SER A 71 -3.85 -7.28 -11.76
C SER A 71 -3.46 -6.85 -10.34
N VAL A 72 -2.34 -6.14 -10.19
CA VAL A 72 -1.90 -5.62 -8.89
C VAL A 72 -1.94 -4.11 -8.90
N GLU A 73 -2.55 -3.55 -7.86
CA GLU A 73 -2.71 -2.13 -7.68
C GLU A 73 -2.02 -1.68 -6.39
N ILE A 74 -1.05 -0.77 -6.52
CA ILE A 74 -0.43 -0.11 -5.37
C ILE A 74 -1.19 1.17 -5.05
N ILE A 75 -1.51 1.36 -3.78
CA ILE A 75 -2.11 2.56 -3.23
C ILE A 75 -1.27 3.04 -2.05
N LEU A 76 -0.66 4.21 -2.20
CA LEU A 76 0.13 4.83 -1.15
C LEU A 76 -0.70 5.92 -0.50
N TYR A 77 -0.75 5.89 0.83
CA TYR A 77 -1.37 6.92 1.64
C TYR A 77 -0.30 7.57 2.51
N VAL A 78 0.32 8.61 1.97
CA VAL A 78 1.34 9.38 2.70
C VAL A 78 0.74 10.72 3.12
N MET A 79 0.85 11.02 4.41
CA MET A 79 0.39 12.28 4.99
C MET A 79 1.44 12.84 5.96
N THR A 80 1.29 14.10 6.31
CA THR A 80 2.05 14.72 7.39
C THR A 80 1.26 14.65 8.71
N TRP A 81 1.94 14.91 9.82
CA TRP A 81 1.32 14.92 11.15
C TRP A 81 0.29 16.06 11.30
N ASP A 82 0.43 17.14 10.54
CA ASP A 82 -0.52 18.27 10.46
C ASP A 82 -1.60 18.07 9.38
N GLY A 83 -1.70 16.88 8.79
CA GLY A 83 -2.80 16.49 7.90
C GLY A 83 -2.63 16.90 6.43
N ILE A 84 -1.45 17.38 6.02
CA ILE A 84 -1.14 17.62 4.60
C ILE A 84 -1.00 16.28 3.90
N VAL A 85 -1.73 16.12 2.79
CA VAL A 85 -1.75 14.90 1.99
C VAL A 85 -1.21 15.15 0.59
N THR A 86 -0.77 14.08 -0.08
CA THR A 86 -0.25 14.19 -1.45
C THR A 86 -1.35 14.54 -2.45
N LYS A 87 -0.96 15.05 -3.62
CA LYS A 87 -1.90 15.37 -4.72
C LYS A 87 -2.69 14.14 -5.21
N TYR A 88 -2.17 12.93 -5.00
CA TYR A 88 -2.81 11.69 -5.41
C TYR A 88 -3.82 11.17 -4.39
N HIS A 89 -3.87 11.73 -3.18
CA HIS A 89 -4.78 11.30 -2.12
C HIS A 89 -6.24 11.18 -2.58
N LYS A 90 -6.78 12.19 -3.27
CA LYS A 90 -8.16 12.16 -3.80
C LYS A 90 -8.36 11.05 -4.84
N SER A 91 -7.38 10.78 -5.69
CA SER A 91 -7.49 9.72 -6.70
C SER A 91 -7.40 8.33 -6.06
N HIS A 92 -6.57 8.17 -5.03
CA HIS A 92 -6.48 6.95 -4.23
C HIS A 92 -7.79 6.64 -3.49
N LEU A 93 -8.42 7.62 -2.83
CA LEU A 93 -9.72 7.43 -2.17
C LEU A 93 -10.82 7.00 -3.16
N LYS A 94 -10.88 7.66 -4.34
CA LYS A 94 -11.82 7.28 -5.40
C LYS A 94 -11.61 5.84 -5.88
N ARG A 95 -10.35 5.40 -6.03
CA ARG A 95 -10.00 4.02 -6.43
C ARG A 95 -10.42 2.99 -5.38
N LEU A 96 -10.26 3.32 -4.10
CA LEU A 96 -10.71 2.49 -2.98
C LEU A 96 -12.23 2.54 -2.74
N LYS A 97 -12.95 3.41 -3.45
CA LYS A 97 -14.38 3.69 -3.23
C LYS A 97 -14.69 4.10 -1.78
N ILE A 98 -13.74 4.76 -1.13
CA ILE A 98 -13.92 5.32 0.21
C ILE A 98 -14.57 6.70 0.04
N HIS A 99 -15.68 6.92 0.75
CA HIS A 99 -16.35 8.21 0.76
C HIS A 99 -15.46 9.26 1.44
N MET A 100 -15.42 10.50 0.94
CA MET A 100 -14.53 11.55 1.46
C MET A 100 -14.81 11.95 2.92
N ASN A 101 -15.95 11.50 3.48
CA ASN A 101 -16.35 11.78 4.86
C ASN A 101 -15.93 10.68 5.84
N VAL A 102 -15.11 9.71 5.39
CA VAL A 102 -14.57 8.65 6.26
C VAL A 102 -13.22 9.11 6.79
N GLU A 103 -13.16 9.41 8.08
CA GLU A 103 -11.91 9.67 8.80
C GLU A 103 -11.45 8.39 9.50
N ALA A 104 -10.16 8.05 9.34
CA ALA A 104 -9.53 6.97 10.07
C ALA A 104 -8.61 7.59 11.12
N TYR A 105 -8.86 7.30 12.40
CA TYR A 105 -8.02 7.75 13.50
C TYR A 105 -6.95 6.70 13.76
N VAL A 106 -5.69 7.07 13.54
CA VAL A 106 -4.54 6.28 14.00
C VAL A 106 -4.19 6.78 15.39
N GLY A 107 -4.48 5.98 16.42
CA GLY A 107 -3.95 6.21 17.76
C GLY A 107 -2.45 5.91 17.74
N LEU A 108 -1.63 6.87 18.18
CA LEU A 108 -0.20 6.67 18.46
C LEU A 108 -0.01 6.09 19.86
#